data_AF-A0A1I4LI91-F1
#
_entry.id   AF-A0A1I4LI91-F1
#
_cell.length_a   1.000
_cell.length_b   1.000
_cell.length_c   1.000
_cell.angle_alpha   90.00
_cell.angle_beta   90.00
_cell.angle_gamma   90.00
#
_symmetry.space_group_name_H-M   'P 1'
#
loop_
_entity.id
_entity.type
_entity.pdbx_description
1 polymer ?
#
loop_
_entity_poly.entity_id
_entity_poly.type
_entity_poly.pdbx_seq_one_letter_code
_entity_poly.pdbx_strand_id
1 'polypeptide(L)'
;MYTQQQNNQQQSGAGKVSTKELLYVSDCLKNEDLMAKLAAQACSEAHTPQLKQQFSQIAQDRLTYTNQLLNALQQQSQMTH
;
A
#
# COMPACT_ATOMS: atom_id res chain seq x y z
N MET A 1 45.71 -2.35 -26.11
CA MET A 1 44.75 -1.33 -26.58
C MET A 1 43.38 -1.67 -26.02
N TYR A 2 43.03 -0.97 -24.94
CA TYR A 2 41.68 -0.60 -24.48
C TYR A 2 40.54 -1.64 -24.53
N THR A 3 40.24 -2.17 -23.35
CA THR A 3 38.90 -2.53 -22.87
C THR A 3 37.97 -1.31 -22.93
N GLN A 4 36.80 -1.44 -23.57
CA GLN A 4 35.77 -0.40 -23.60
C GLN A 4 34.35 -0.99 -23.59
N GLN A 5 33.68 -0.79 -22.43
CA GLN A 5 32.28 -0.36 -22.22
C GLN A 5 31.13 -1.28 -22.70
N GLN A 6 29.97 -1.39 -22.04
CA GLN A 6 29.33 -0.48 -21.08
C GLN A 6 28.20 -1.17 -20.30
N ASN A 7 28.10 -0.82 -19.01
CA ASN A 7 26.91 -0.72 -18.16
C ASN A 7 25.59 -1.36 -18.63
N ASN A 8 25.12 -2.34 -17.85
CA ASN A 8 23.72 -2.29 -17.41
C ASN A 8 23.50 -3.13 -16.15
N GLN A 9 23.74 -2.54 -14.98
CA GLN A 9 23.07 -2.96 -13.76
C GLN A 9 22.86 -1.71 -12.92
N GLN A 10 21.75 -1.03 -13.20
CA GLN A 10 21.10 -0.13 -12.26
C GLN A 10 20.85 -0.92 -10.98
N GLN A 11 21.82 -0.84 -10.07
CA GLN A 11 21.68 -1.32 -8.72
C GLN A 11 20.71 -0.34 -8.05
N SER A 12 19.47 -0.81 -7.97
CA SER A 12 18.33 -0.23 -7.29
C SER A 12 18.78 0.52 -6.05
N GLY A 13 18.54 1.83 -6.02
CA GLY A 13 18.63 2.66 -4.82
C GLY A 13 17.51 2.32 -3.83
N ALA A 14 17.33 1.04 -3.50
CA ALA A 14 16.58 0.61 -2.35
C ALA A 14 17.43 0.91 -1.12
N GLY A 15 17.58 2.20 -0.80
CA GLY A 15 18.01 2.62 0.52
C GLY A 15 17.11 1.95 1.54
N LYS A 16 17.70 1.39 2.60
CA LYS A 16 16.96 0.81 3.71
C LYS A 16 15.82 1.76 4.09
N VAL A 17 14.58 1.26 4.08
CA VAL A 17 13.42 2.05 4.47
C VAL A 17 13.65 2.60 5.88
N SER A 18 13.57 3.92 6.01
CA SER A 18 13.82 4.62 7.26
C SER A 18 12.69 4.36 8.26
N THR A 19 12.97 4.55 9.55
CA THR A 19 11.95 4.47 10.61
C THR A 19 10.77 5.42 10.34
N LYS A 20 11.01 6.57 9.71
CA LYS A 20 9.95 7.53 9.36
C LYS A 20 9.01 6.96 8.30
N GLU A 21 9.55 6.27 7.29
CA GLU A 21 8.75 5.62 6.25
C GLU A 21 7.95 4.44 6.83
N LEU A 22 8.53 3.66 7.76
CA LEU A 22 7.79 2.61 8.46
C LEU A 22 6.62 3.17 9.31
N LEU A 23 6.86 4.29 10.02
CA LEU A 23 5.81 4.97 10.77
C LEU A 23 4.71 5.50 9.84
N TYR A 24 5.10 6.09 8.70
CA TYR A 24 4.15 6.56 7.70
C TYR A 24 3.28 5.42 7.17
N VAL A 25 3.87 4.27 6.83
CA VAL A 25 3.11 3.09 6.37
C VAL A 25 2.17 2.58 7.48
N SER A 26 2.60 2.59 8.74
CA SER A 26 1.73 2.24 9.88
C SER A 26 0.52 3.17 9.99
N ASP A 27 0.71 4.47 9.78
CA ASP A 27 -0.40 5.43 9.78
C ASP A 27 -1.30 5.26 8.56
N CYS A 28 -0.75 4.96 7.38
CA CYS A 28 -1.54 4.58 6.21
C CYS A 28 -2.43 3.36 6.49
N LEU A 29 -1.90 2.31 7.14
CA LEU A 29 -2.69 1.12 7.49
C LEU A 29 -3.90 1.46 8.38
N LYS A 30 -3.73 2.36 9.36
CA LYS A 30 -4.85 2.84 10.20
C LYS A 30 -5.88 3.60 9.38
N ASN A 31 -5.44 4.42 8.42
CA ASN A 31 -6.33 5.18 7.56
C ASN A 31 -7.11 4.27 6.60
N GLU A 32 -6.49 3.24 6.05
CA GLU A 32 -7.16 2.26 5.19
C GLU A 32 -8.26 1.50 5.95
N ASP A 33 -7.98 1.06 7.18
CA ASP A 33 -8.98 0.41 8.05
C ASP A 33 -10.16 1.35 8.38
N LEU A 34 -9.86 2.61 8.74
CA LEU A 34 -10.90 3.61 9.00
C LEU A 34 -11.77 3.86 7.76
N MET A 35 -11.15 4.05 6.60
CA MET A 35 -11.89 4.29 5.35
C MET A 35 -12.72 3.08 4.94
N ALA A 36 -12.22 1.85 5.12
CA ALA A 36 -12.97 0.64 4.83
C ALA A 36 -14.24 0.56 5.69
N LYS A 37 -14.13 0.85 6.99
CA LYS A 37 -15.28 0.87 7.92
C LYS A 37 -16.30 1.94 7.54
N LEU A 38 -15.85 3.15 7.23
CA LEU A 38 -16.74 4.24 6.79
C LEU A 38 -17.45 3.90 5.49
N ALA A 39 -16.75 3.31 4.52
CA ALA A 39 -17.35 2.87 3.26
C ALA A 39 -18.39 1.75 3.48
N ALA A 40 -18.09 0.77 4.34
CA ALA A 40 -19.05 -0.28 4.70
C ALA A 40 -20.31 0.30 5.38
N GLN A 41 -20.14 1.26 6.30
CA GLN A 41 -21.25 1.95 6.95
C GLN A 41 -22.09 2.74 5.92
N ALA A 42 -21.44 3.53 5.06
CA ALA A 42 -22.11 4.30 4.02
C ALA A 42 -22.86 3.40 3.02
N CYS A 43 -22.33 2.20 2.72
CA CYS A 43 -23.03 1.21 1.91
C CYS A 43 -24.34 0.74 2.57
N SER A 44 -24.33 0.54 3.90
CA SER A 44 -25.52 0.15 4.66
C SER A 44 -26.59 1.25 4.71
N GLU A 45 -26.15 2.51 4.78
CA GLU A 45 -27.02 3.70 4.88
C GLU A 45 -27.45 4.27 3.52
N ALA A 46 -26.78 3.88 2.43
CA ALA A 46 -27.10 4.38 1.10
C ALA A 46 -28.50 3.91 0.64
N HIS A 47 -29.28 4.84 0.08
CA HIS A 47 -30.63 4.56 -0.38
C HIS A 47 -30.71 4.24 -1.88
N THR A 48 -29.64 4.50 -2.64
CA THR A 48 -29.57 4.19 -4.07
C THR A 48 -28.66 2.99 -4.35
N PRO A 49 -29.05 2.07 -5.24
CA PRO A 49 -28.23 0.90 -5.59
C PRO A 49 -26.84 1.26 -6.11
N GLN A 50 -26.72 2.35 -6.87
CA GLN A 50 -25.47 2.83 -7.45
C GLN A 50 -24.48 3.25 -6.36
N LEU A 51 -24.95 3.98 -5.34
CA LEU A 51 -24.10 4.38 -4.21
C LEU A 51 -23.69 3.17 -3.37
N LYS A 52 -24.59 2.20 -3.15
CA LYS A 52 -24.24 0.95 -2.47
C LYS A 52 -23.11 0.22 -3.18
N GLN A 53 -23.22 0.07 -4.51
CA GLN A 53 -22.19 -0.58 -5.30
C GLN A 53 -20.85 0.18 -5.23
N GLN A 54 -20.89 1.50 -5.34
CA GLN A 54 -19.71 2.35 -5.25
C GLN A 54 -19.03 2.23 -3.88
N PHE A 55 -19.77 2.32 -2.78
CA PHE A 55 -19.22 2.19 -1.44
C PHE A 55 -18.72 0.78 -1.15
N SER A 56 -19.39 -0.25 -1.66
CA SER A 56 -18.92 -1.63 -1.60
C SER A 56 -17.58 -1.79 -2.34
N GLN A 57 -17.43 -1.19 -3.51
CA GLN A 57 -16.17 -1.21 -4.26
C GLN A 57 -15.07 -0.49 -3.49
N ILE A 58 -15.35 0.70 -2.95
CA ILE A 58 -14.38 1.46 -2.15
C ILE A 58 -13.90 0.63 -0.96
N ALA A 59 -14.81 -0.01 -0.22
CA ALA A 59 -14.42 -0.86 0.91
C ALA A 59 -13.47 -1.99 0.48
N GLN A 60 -13.76 -2.63 -0.66
CA GLN A 60 -12.92 -3.69 -1.21
C GLN A 60 -11.54 -3.19 -1.67
N ASP A 61 -11.48 -1.99 -2.25
CA ASP A 61 -10.23 -1.38 -2.69
C ASP A 61 -9.34 -1.05 -1.48
N ARG A 62 -9.91 -0.54 -0.38
CA ARG A 62 -9.16 -0.26 0.87
C ARG A 62 -8.54 -1.52 1.48
N LEU A 63 -9.26 -2.64 1.47
CA LEU A 63 -8.70 -3.94 1.88
C LEU A 63 -7.54 -4.37 0.97
N THR A 64 -7.65 -4.14 -0.33
CA THR A 64 -6.60 -4.45 -1.29
C THR A 64 -5.34 -3.59 -1.03
N TYR A 65 -5.50 -2.30 -0.76
CA TYR A 65 -4.38 -1.42 -0.43
C TYR A 65 -3.73 -1.76 0.92
N THR A 66 -4.53 -2.18 1.90
CA THR A 66 -4.01 -2.69 3.18
C THR A 66 -3.08 -3.89 2.94
N ASN A 67 -3.50 -4.85 2.11
CA ASN A 67 -2.66 -6.00 1.76
C ASN A 67 -1.36 -5.59 1.04
N GLN A 68 -1.41 -4.59 0.16
CA GLN A 68 -0.21 -4.07 -0.51
C GLN A 68 0.77 -3.44 0.49
N LEU A 69 0.28 -2.63 1.42
CA LEU A 69 1.10 -2.02 2.48
C LEU A 69 1.70 -3.07 3.41
N LEU A 70 0.93 -4.10 3.79
CA LEU A 70 1.43 -5.22 4.58
C LEU A 70 2.52 -6.00 3.86
N ASN A 71 2.33 -6.29 2.56
CA ASN A 71 3.33 -6.96 1.75
C ASN A 71 4.62 -6.14 1.64
N ALA A 72 4.51 -4.82 1.49
CA ALA A 72 5.65 -3.92 1.46
C ALA A 72 6.41 -3.93 2.80
N LEU A 73 5.71 -3.89 3.93
CA LEU A 73 6.32 -4.00 5.26
C LEU A 73 7.02 -5.35 5.47
N GLN A 74 6.39 -6.45 5.07
CA GLN A 74 6.96 -7.79 5.21
C GLN A 74 8.25 -7.97 4.40
N GLN A 75 8.28 -7.46 3.16
CA GLN A 75 9.48 -7.50 2.33
C GLN A 75 10.64 -6.73 2.98
N GLN A 76 10.36 -5.57 3.60
CA GLN A 76 11.39 -4.79 4.31
C GLN A 76 11.86 -5.46 5.60
N SER A 77 10.95 -6.07 6.36
CA SER A 77 11.30 -6.80 7.58
C SER A 77 12.22 -7.99 7.28
N GLN A 78 12.04 -8.68 6.15
CA GLN A 78 12.89 -9.78 5.74
C GLN A 78 14.28 -9.33 5.23
N MET A 79 14.41 -8.10 4.71
CA MET A 79 15.70 -7.53 4.30
C MET A 79 16.57 -7.04 5.46
N THR A 80 16.02 -6.97 6.68
CA THR A 80 16.70 -6.36 7.85
C THR A 80 17.32 -7.38 8.81
N HIS A 81 17.19 -8.69 8.53
CA HIS A 81 17.84 -9.79 9.25
C HIS A 81 19.00 -10.38 8.45
#